data_AF-D8M4P1-F1
#
_entry.id   AF-D8M4P1-F1
#
_cell.length_a   1.000
_cell.length_b   1.000
_cell.length_c   1.000
_cell.angle_alpha   90.00
_cell.angle_beta   90.00
_cell.angle_gamma   90.00
#
_symmetry.space_group_name_H-M   'P 1'
#
loop_
_entity.id
_entity.type
_entity.pdbx_description
1 polymer ?
#
loop_
_entity_poly.entity_id
_entity_poly.type
_entity_poly.pdbx_seq_one_letter_code
_entity_poly.pdbx_strand_id
1 'polypeptide(L)'
;MRAGLAVIRVGNQMEMERYVYAKRQLAFSLGIDFKEYTFSDSATTAEIQQCITDLNHSKEVNGIIVQLPLPKSVNTQSILKTISPEKDVDGCHPLTQGQLLASHYGNVDIFFFFFGEE
;
A
#
# COMPACT_ATOMS: atom_id res chain seq x y z
N MET A 1 -18.76 -10.55 3.90
CA MET A 1 -17.44 -10.01 4.28
C MET A 1 -17.30 -8.66 3.61
N ARG A 2 -16.95 -7.60 4.37
CA ARG A 2 -16.58 -6.31 3.78
C ARG A 2 -15.15 -6.40 3.28
N ALA A 3 -14.85 -5.73 2.17
CA ALA A 3 -13.49 -5.64 1.67
C ALA A 3 -12.65 -4.80 2.65
N GLY A 4 -11.42 -5.21 2.95
CA GLY A 4 -10.52 -4.48 3.84
C GLY A 4 -9.27 -3.99 3.14
N LEU A 5 -8.88 -2.74 3.42
CA LEU A 5 -7.69 -2.09 2.89
C LEU A 5 -6.77 -1.68 4.04
N ALA A 6 -5.53 -2.17 4.02
CA ALA A 6 -4.48 -1.78 4.96
C ALA A 6 -3.53 -0.77 4.31
N VAL A 7 -3.25 0.33 5.00
CA VAL A 7 -2.27 1.34 4.56
C VAL A 7 -1.17 1.43 5.61
N ILE A 8 0.07 1.23 5.16
CA ILE A 8 1.28 1.35 5.97
C ILE A 8 1.93 2.70 5.70
N ARG A 9 2.25 3.42 6.77
CA ARG A 9 2.99 4.69 6.73
C ARG A 9 4.18 4.60 7.66
N VAL A 10 5.30 5.17 7.23
CA VAL A 10 6.53 5.26 8.04
C VAL A 10 6.95 6.71 8.11
N GLY A 11 7.17 7.19 9.32
CA GLY A 11 7.52 8.59 9.58
C GLY A 11 6.31 9.53 9.65
N ASN A 12 6.61 10.80 9.86
CA ASN A 12 5.60 11.84 9.95
C ASN A 12 5.71 12.78 8.73
N GLN A 13 4.95 12.47 7.69
CA GLN A 13 4.82 13.36 6.53
C GLN A 13 3.48 14.08 6.60
N MET A 14 3.49 15.28 7.17
CA MET A 14 2.34 16.16 7.34
C MET A 14 1.64 16.46 6.00
N GLU A 15 2.41 16.54 4.92
CA GLU A 15 1.89 16.72 3.55
C GLU A 15 1.09 15.52 3.04
N MET A 16 1.33 14.33 3.59
CA MET A 16 0.67 13.09 3.18
C MET A 16 -0.63 12.79 3.91
N GLU A 17 -0.91 13.48 5.02
CA GLU A 17 -2.16 13.27 5.77
C GLU A 17 -3.40 13.52 4.91
N ARG A 18 -3.34 14.51 4.01
CA ARG A 18 -4.46 14.84 3.12
C ARG A 18 -4.78 13.70 2.15
N TYR A 19 -3.76 13.04 1.61
CA TYR A 19 -3.92 11.93 0.67
C TYR A 19 -4.46 10.67 1.35
N VAL A 20 -3.91 10.33 2.52
CA VAL A 20 -4.39 9.19 3.32
C VAL A 20 -5.82 9.43 3.80
N TYR A 21 -6.15 10.66 4.19
CA TYR A 21 -7.50 11.06 4.53
C TYR A 21 -8.46 10.89 3.35
N ALA A 22 -8.09 11.33 2.15
CA ALA A 22 -8.90 11.13 0.95
C ALA A 22 -9.14 9.64 0.64
N LYS A 23 -8.09 8.80 0.75
CA LYS A 23 -8.20 7.34 0.60
C LYS A 23 -9.15 6.73 1.64
N ARG A 24 -9.07 7.18 2.90
CA ARG A 24 -9.98 6.73 3.97
C ARG A 24 -11.43 7.12 3.70
N GLN A 25 -11.69 8.36 3.29
CA GLN A 25 -13.05 8.84 2.98
C GLN A 25 -13.67 8.07 1.81
N LEU A 26 -12.88 7.80 0.77
CA LEU A 26 -13.33 6.99 -0.34
C LEU A 26 -13.63 5.55 0.10
N ALA A 27 -12.71 4.90 0.83
CA ALA A 27 -12.92 3.56 1.37
C ALA A 27 -14.22 3.48 2.19
N PHE A 28 -14.46 4.47 3.06
CA PHE A 28 -15.69 4.55 3.85
C PHE A 28 -16.94 4.68 2.96
N SER A 29 -16.90 5.56 1.95
CA SER A 29 -18.01 5.74 1.00
C SER A 29 -18.35 4.47 0.20
N LEU A 30 -17.35 3.60 -0.02
CA LEU A 30 -17.50 2.32 -0.71
C LEU A 30 -17.81 1.15 0.24
N GLY A 31 -17.91 1.39 1.55
CA GLY A 31 -18.13 0.35 2.57
C GLY A 31 -16.95 -0.58 2.78
N ILE A 32 -15.73 -0.11 2.48
CA ILE A 32 -14.45 -0.81 2.67
C ILE A 32 -13.92 -0.50 4.07
N ASP A 33 -13.53 -1.54 4.80
CA ASP A 33 -12.91 -1.42 6.11
C ASP A 33 -11.45 -0.95 5.95
N PHE A 34 -11.17 0.29 6.34
CA PHE A 34 -9.85 0.90 6.20
C PHE A 34 -9.06 0.78 7.51
N LYS A 35 -7.83 0.23 7.44
CA LYS A 35 -6.92 0.11 8.58
C LYS A 35 -5.60 0.81 8.26
N GLU A 36 -5.17 1.71 9.15
CA GLU A 36 -3.91 2.43 9.02
C GLU A 36 -2.91 1.93 10.05
N TYR A 37 -1.68 1.67 9.60
CA TYR A 37 -0.55 1.23 10.42
C TYR A 37 0.57 2.25 10.28
N THR A 38 0.87 2.96 11.36
CA THR A 38 1.87 4.03 11.37
C THR A 38 3.11 3.58 12.16
N PHE A 39 4.27 3.71 11.52
CA PHE A 39 5.59 3.46 12.11
C PHE A 39 6.34 4.78 12.26
N SER A 40 7.24 4.87 13.24
CA SER A 40 8.16 6.01 13.37
C SER A 40 9.26 5.97 12.30
N ASP A 41 9.95 7.09 12.07
CA ASP A 41 11.12 7.15 11.18
C ASP A 41 12.29 6.24 11.62
N SER A 42 12.29 5.81 12.88
CA SER A 42 13.27 4.89 13.46
C SER A 42 12.93 3.42 13.24
N ALA A 43 11.78 3.11 12.64
CA ALA A 43 11.36 1.73 12.42
C ALA A 43 12.31 1.01 11.47
N THR A 44 12.56 -0.25 11.78
CA THR A 44 13.41 -1.13 10.99
C THR A 44 12.64 -1.74 9.84
N THR A 45 13.37 -2.15 8.81
CA THR A 45 12.78 -2.91 7.69
C THR A 45 12.07 -4.19 8.19
N ALA A 46 12.65 -4.87 9.18
CA ALA A 46 12.10 -6.11 9.74
C ALA A 46 10.75 -5.91 10.45
N GLU A 47 10.59 -4.83 11.22
CA GLU A 47 9.32 -4.51 11.89
C GLU A 47 8.20 -4.27 10.88
N ILE A 48 8.49 -3.55 9.81
CA ILE A 48 7.52 -3.28 8.74
C ILE A 48 7.19 -4.57 7.98
N GLN A 49 8.19 -5.41 7.69
CA GLN A 49 7.98 -6.70 7.03
C GLN A 49 7.14 -7.66 7.87
N GLN A 50 7.32 -7.67 9.19
CA GLN A 50 6.49 -8.48 10.07
C GLN A 50 5.02 -8.05 9.99
N CYS A 51 4.75 -6.75 10.04
CA CYS A 51 3.40 -6.23 9.85
C CYS A 51 2.80 -6.62 8.50
N ILE A 52 3.55 -6.50 7.40
CA ILE A 52 3.08 -6.92 6.07
C ILE A 52 2.80 -8.43 6.04
N THR A 53 3.63 -9.23 6.69
CA THR A 53 3.44 -10.69 6.77
C THR A 53 2.13 -11.03 7.50
N ASP A 54 1.85 -10.36 8.62
CA ASP A 54 0.60 -10.55 9.35
C ASP A 54 -0.62 -10.14 8.50
N LEU A 55 -0.51 -9.04 7.75
CA LEU A 55 -1.55 -8.55 6.85
C LEU A 55 -1.77 -9.47 5.64
N ASN A 56 -0.71 -10.08 5.11
CA ASN A 56 -0.81 -11.09 4.06
C ASN A 56 -1.63 -12.30 4.52
N HIS A 57 -1.50 -12.73 5.79
CA HIS A 57 -2.27 -13.84 6.33
C HIS A 57 -3.67 -13.48 6.82
N SER A 58 -3.96 -12.19 7.01
CA SER A 58 -5.26 -11.73 7.49
C SER A 58 -6.36 -11.89 6.43
N LYS A 59 -7.43 -12.61 6.76
CA LYS A 59 -8.64 -12.74 5.92
C LYS A 59 -9.47 -11.46 5.85
N GLU A 60 -9.22 -10.52 6.77
CA GLU A 60 -9.91 -9.23 6.83
C GLU A 60 -9.24 -8.18 5.94
N VAL A 61 -8.08 -8.49 5.35
CA VAL A 61 -7.31 -7.55 4.52
C VAL A 61 -7.22 -8.14 3.11
N ASN A 62 -7.80 -7.43 2.16
CA ASN A 62 -7.80 -7.78 0.74
C ASN A 62 -6.74 -7.00 -0.05
N GLY A 63 -6.33 -5.83 0.46
CA GLY A 63 -5.34 -4.98 -0.18
C GLY A 63 -4.39 -4.34 0.83
N ILE A 64 -3.13 -4.18 0.43
CA ILE A 64 -2.08 -3.52 1.19
C ILE A 64 -1.49 -2.42 0.31
N ILE A 65 -1.32 -1.24 0.90
CA ILE A 65 -0.64 -0.08 0.30
C ILE A 65 0.50 0.31 1.24
N VAL A 66 1.69 0.51 0.68
CA VAL A 66 2.82 1.08 1.41
C VAL A 66 3.03 2.49 0.90
N GLN A 67 2.75 3.48 1.74
CA GLN A 67 2.89 4.87 1.34
C GLN A 67 4.37 5.23 1.18
N LEU A 68 4.73 5.63 -0.03
CA LEU A 68 6.05 6.15 -0.40
C LEU A 68 6.07 7.69 -0.31
N PRO A 69 7.25 8.32 -0.16
CA PRO A 69 8.57 7.70 0.00
C PRO A 69 8.79 7.20 1.43
N LEU A 70 9.57 6.12 1.56
CA LEU A 70 10.02 5.61 2.87
C LEU A 70 11.32 6.30 3.32
N PRO A 71 11.61 6.36 4.63
CA PRO A 71 12.90 6.81 5.13
C PRO A 71 14.07 6.04 4.52
N LYS A 72 15.21 6.72 4.28
CA LYS A 72 16.41 6.11 3.68
C LYS A 72 16.99 4.95 4.49
N SER A 73 16.69 4.88 5.79
CA SER A 73 17.06 3.79 6.70
C SER A 73 16.32 2.48 6.41
N VAL A 74 15.27 2.53 5.60
CA VAL A 74 14.39 1.39 5.30
C VAL A 74 14.61 0.91 3.87
N ASN A 75 14.70 -0.40 3.68
CA ASN A 75 14.86 -0.99 2.36
C ASN A 75 13.50 -1.14 1.66
N THR A 76 13.13 -0.13 0.86
CA THR A 76 11.87 -0.09 0.11
C THR A 76 11.65 -1.32 -0.76
N GLN A 77 12.66 -1.77 -1.52
CA GLN A 77 12.51 -2.95 -2.38
C GLN A 77 12.23 -4.22 -1.57
N SER A 78 12.87 -4.35 -0.40
CA SER A 78 12.66 -5.50 0.48
C SER A 78 11.25 -5.52 1.04
N ILE A 79 10.69 -4.36 1.39
CA ILE A 79 9.31 -4.20 1.85
C ILE A 79 8.30 -4.53 0.76
N LEU A 80 8.46 -3.94 -0.43
CA LEU A 80 7.50 -4.15 -1.54
C LEU A 80 7.44 -5.62 -1.98
N LYS A 81 8.57 -6.35 -1.92
CA LYS A 81 8.64 -7.79 -2.19
C LYS A 81 7.97 -8.66 -1.11
N THR A 82 7.73 -8.12 0.09
CA THR A 82 7.05 -8.85 1.16
C THR A 82 5.53 -8.86 0.95
N ILE A 83 4.97 -7.91 0.18
CA ILE A 83 3.54 -7.85 -0.09
C ILE A 83 3.14 -9.03 -0.98
N SER A 84 2.11 -9.79 -0.58
CA SER A 84 1.57 -10.86 -1.42
C SER A 84 1.07 -10.28 -2.75
N PRO A 85 1.40 -10.86 -3.91
CA PRO A 85 0.93 -10.37 -5.22
C PRO A 85 -0.60 -10.23 -5.29
N GLU A 86 -1.35 -11.08 -4.58
CA GLU A 86 -2.81 -11.05 -4.56
C GLU A 86 -3.40 -9.88 -3.75
N LYS A 87 -2.59 -9.23 -2.91
CA LYS A 87 -2.97 -8.09 -2.05
C LYS A 87 -2.24 -6.80 -2.41
N ASP A 88 -1.39 -6.83 -3.43
CA ASP A 88 -0.61 -5.69 -3.90
C ASP A 88 -1.49 -4.77 -4.76
N VAL A 89 -2.10 -3.78 -4.12
CA VAL A 89 -3.04 -2.86 -4.77
C VAL A 89 -2.31 -1.81 -5.62
N ASP A 90 -1.12 -1.41 -5.19
CA ASP A 90 -0.27 -0.46 -5.93
C ASP A 90 0.39 -1.12 -7.16
N GLY A 91 0.32 -2.44 -7.29
CA GLY A 91 1.02 -3.16 -8.35
C GLY A 91 2.53 -2.99 -8.28
N CYS A 92 3.08 -2.68 -7.10
CA CYS A 92 4.50 -2.44 -6.86
C CYS A 92 5.33 -3.73 -6.85
N HIS A 93 4.69 -4.88 -6.66
CA HIS A 93 5.35 -6.17 -6.64
C HIS A 93 5.81 -6.53 -8.06
N PRO A 94 7.05 -7.03 -8.26
CA PRO A 94 7.58 -7.31 -9.59
C PRO A 94 6.70 -8.21 -10.47
N LEU A 95 5.99 -9.16 -9.85
CA LEU A 95 5.03 -10.03 -10.55
C LEU A 95 3.79 -9.26 -11.05
N THR A 96 3.25 -8.34 -10.24
CA THR A 96 2.11 -7.51 -10.59
C THR A 96 2.48 -6.49 -11.66
N GLN A 97 3.67 -5.88 -11.58
CA GLN A 97 4.19 -5.00 -12.64
C GLN A 97 4.30 -5.71 -13.99
N GLY A 98 4.78 -6.97 -13.99
CA GLY A 98 4.83 -7.80 -15.19
C GLY A 98 3.44 -8.08 -15.78
N GLN A 99 2.44 -8.34 -14.94
CA GLN A 99 1.05 -8.57 -15.37
C GLN A 99 0.35 -7.27 -15.82
N LEU A 100 0.63 -6.15 -15.16
CA LEU A 100 0.09 -4.84 -15.49
C LEU A 100 0.60 -4.37 -16.86
N LEU A 101 1.90 -4.48 -17.11
CA LEU A 101 2.53 -4.19 -18.39
C LEU A 101 2.03 -5.10 -19.51
N ALA A 102 1.74 -6.37 -19.21
CA ALA A 102 1.15 -7.30 -20.17
C ALA A 102 -0.34 -7.03 -20.46
N SER A 103 -1.06 -6.38 -19.55
CA SER A 103 -2.51 -6.13 -19.64
C SER A 103 -2.89 -4.72 -20.14
N HIS A 104 -1.93 -3.78 -20.25
CA HIS A 104 -2.15 -2.37 -20.63
C HIS A 104 -2.38 -2.12 -22.14
N TYR A 105 -3.02 -3.06 -22.86
CA TYR A 105 -3.51 -2.84 -24.22
C TYR A 105 -4.90 -2.16 -24.29
N GLY A 106 -5.39 -1.53 -23.21
CA GLY A 106 -6.65 -0.78 -23.28
C GLY A 106 -7.11 -0.11 -21.98
N ASN A 107 -6.84 1.19 -21.87
CA ASN A 107 -7.66 2.23 -21.21
C ASN A 107 -8.26 1.95 -19.82
N VAL A 108 -7.46 2.17 -18.76
CA VAL A 108 -7.77 3.00 -17.57
C VAL A 108 -6.51 3.07 -16.69
N ASP A 109 -5.91 4.25 -16.54
CA ASP A 109 -4.68 4.44 -15.74
C ASP A 109 -4.96 4.39 -14.24
N ILE A 110 -5.13 3.18 -13.70
CA ILE A 110 -5.12 2.88 -12.25
C ILE A 110 -3.83 3.40 -11.60
N PHE A 111 -2.75 3.47 -12.39
CA PHE A 111 -1.46 4.05 -12.01
C PHE A 111 -1.61 5.49 -11.48
N PHE A 112 -2.49 6.30 -12.08
CA PHE A 112 -2.71 7.70 -11.67
C PHE A 112 -3.45 7.83 -10.33
N PHE A 113 -4.24 6.83 -9.94
CA PHE A 113 -5.01 6.84 -8.70
C PHE A 113 -4.16 6.49 -7.46
N PHE A 114 -3.09 5.72 -7.65
CA PHE A 114 -2.22 5.24 -6.56
C PHE A 114 -0.90 6.00 -6.44
N PHE A 115 -0.32 6.45 -7.56
CA PHE A 115 1.01 7.10 -7.60
C PHE A 115 0.93 8.57 -8.02
N GLY A 116 -0.05 9.33 -7.53
CA GLY A 116 -0.19 10.75 -7.88
C GLY A 116 1.17 11.46 -7.86
N GLU A 117 1.61 11.92 -9.01
CA GLU A 117 2.78 12.78 -9.18
C GLU A 117 2.26 14.04 -9.89
N GLU A 118 2.52 15.18 -9.23
CA GLU A 118 2.31 16.59 -9.61
C GLU A 118 1.23 16.97 -10.65
#